data_AF-A0A2N1BXV8-F1
#
_entry.id   AF-A0A2N1BXV8-F1
#
_cell.length_a   1.000
_cell.length_b   1.000
_cell.length_c   1.000
_cell.angle_alpha   90.00
_cell.angle_beta   90.00
_cell.angle_gamma   90.00
#
_symmetry.space_group_name_H-M   'P 1'
#
loop_
_entity.id
_entity.type
_entity.pdbx_description
1 polymer ?
#
loop_
_entity_poly.entity_id
_entity_poly.type
_entity_poly.pdbx_seq_one_letter_code
_entity_poly.pdbx_strand_id
1 'polypeptide(L)'
;MNIIYKSSLFSIVLALSPQSLADNNYTLGLGVGTMYGGLGMNAGVQSDVDIKYVSAGILQLSGNSTTYGLGLGWITTDMFDFQSKKHGINIYVGAVGTENSFDGYDPIYGGGLGYSYFFSGIDQSGFNIGFTLLAGKGSKESDTGAFIQAGYQF
;
A
#
# COMPACT_ATOMS: atom_id res chain seq x y z
N MET A 1 -9.26 46.40 -25.61
CA MET A 1 -8.14 45.98 -24.74
C MET A 1 -8.21 44.47 -24.64
N ASN A 2 -7.44 43.76 -25.48
CA ASN A 2 -7.48 42.29 -25.59
C ASN A 2 -6.47 41.67 -24.62
N ILE A 3 -6.95 40.88 -23.67
CA ILE A 3 -6.12 40.09 -22.76
C ILE A 3 -6.06 38.67 -23.35
N ILE A 4 -4.89 38.33 -23.90
CA ILE A 4 -4.60 36.99 -24.44
C ILE A 4 -4.11 36.13 -23.27
N TYR A 5 -4.90 35.15 -22.86
CA TYR A 5 -4.46 34.13 -21.90
C TYR A 5 -3.53 33.14 -22.60
N LYS A 6 -2.23 33.18 -22.28
CA LYS A 6 -1.28 32.11 -22.61
C LYS A 6 -1.58 30.90 -21.72
N SER A 7 -2.33 29.93 -22.24
CA SER A 7 -2.45 28.60 -21.63
C SER A 7 -1.14 27.84 -21.86
N SER A 8 -0.34 27.69 -20.81
CA SER A 8 0.84 26.84 -20.82
C SER A 8 0.41 25.41 -20.52
N LEU A 9 0.16 24.63 -21.57
CA LEU A 9 -0.01 23.17 -21.48
C LEU A 9 1.30 22.56 -21.00
N PHE A 10 1.38 22.25 -19.71
CA PHE A 10 2.48 21.50 -19.11
C PHE A 10 2.25 20.02 -19.43
N SER A 11 2.77 19.56 -20.56
CA SER A 11 2.79 18.15 -20.93
C SER A 11 3.75 17.39 -20.00
N ILE A 12 3.24 16.86 -18.89
CA ILE A 12 3.89 15.76 -18.16
C ILE A 12 3.69 14.50 -18.99
N VAL A 13 4.53 14.33 -20.00
CA VAL A 13 4.79 13.01 -20.56
C VAL A 13 5.71 12.35 -19.55
N LEU A 14 5.15 11.50 -18.68
CA LEU A 14 5.95 10.52 -17.96
C LEU A 14 6.68 9.69 -19.00
N ALA A 15 7.97 9.99 -19.19
CA ALA A 15 8.91 9.09 -19.84
C ALA A 15 9.15 7.89 -18.91
N LEU A 16 8.13 7.04 -18.76
CA LEU A 16 8.29 5.68 -18.27
C LEU A 16 8.86 4.86 -19.43
N SER A 17 10.17 5.01 -19.69
CA SER A 17 10.88 3.99 -20.44
C SER A 17 10.74 2.68 -19.65
N PRO A 18 10.25 1.58 -20.24
CA PRO A 18 10.30 0.29 -19.57
C PRO A 18 11.78 -0.05 -19.40
N GLN A 19 12.30 0.16 -18.19
CA GLN A 19 13.55 -0.49 -17.82
C GLN A 19 13.27 -1.98 -17.88
N SER A 20 14.05 -2.73 -18.64
CA SER A 20 14.00 -4.19 -18.60
C SER A 20 14.33 -4.60 -17.16
N LEU A 21 13.29 -4.82 -16.35
CA LEU A 21 13.40 -5.40 -15.02
C LEU A 21 13.80 -6.86 -15.25
N ALA A 22 15.11 -7.11 -15.21
CA ALA A 22 15.65 -8.45 -15.24
C ALA A 22 15.05 -9.27 -14.08
N ASP A 23 14.57 -10.47 -14.38
CA ASP A 23 14.16 -11.54 -13.44
C ASP A 23 13.11 -11.25 -12.37
N ASN A 24 12.46 -10.08 -12.38
CA ASN A 24 11.45 -9.80 -11.38
C ASN A 24 10.11 -10.46 -11.75
N ASN A 25 9.62 -11.31 -10.84
CA ASN A 25 8.29 -11.88 -10.93
C ASN A 25 7.24 -10.83 -10.57
N TYR A 26 6.09 -10.88 -11.23
CA TYR A 26 4.94 -10.08 -10.82
C TYR A 26 4.13 -10.87 -9.82
N THR A 27 3.58 -10.16 -8.84
CA THR A 27 2.72 -10.78 -7.84
C THR A 27 1.43 -10.00 -7.69
N LEU A 28 0.36 -10.74 -7.39
CA LEU A 28 -0.96 -10.20 -7.12
C LEU A 28 -1.42 -10.74 -5.77
N GLY A 29 -2.13 -9.95 -4.98
CA GLY A 29 -2.61 -10.40 -3.69
C GLY A 29 -4.02 -9.93 -3.39
N LEU A 30 -4.73 -10.69 -2.58
CA LEU A 30 -6.07 -10.36 -2.09
C LEU A 30 -6.11 -10.55 -0.58
N GLY A 31 -6.74 -9.62 0.13
CA GLY A 31 -6.80 -9.72 1.59
C GLY A 31 -7.33 -8.49 2.29
N VAL A 32 -7.05 -8.44 3.58
CA VAL A 32 -7.36 -7.34 4.49
C VAL A 32 -6.08 -6.77 5.09
N GLY A 33 -5.98 -5.44 5.20
CA GLY A 33 -4.85 -4.74 5.80
C GLY A 33 -4.25 -3.67 4.89
N THR A 34 -3.20 -3.00 5.37
CA THR A 34 -2.48 -1.93 4.62
C THR A 34 -1.91 -2.42 3.30
N MET A 35 -1.36 -3.63 3.28
CA MET A 35 -0.89 -4.28 2.06
C MET A 35 -1.96 -4.42 0.99
N TYR A 36 -3.25 -4.44 1.36
CA TYR A 36 -4.38 -4.62 0.43
C TYR A 36 -5.29 -3.38 0.34
N GLY A 37 -4.86 -2.24 0.91
CA GLY A 37 -5.63 -0.99 0.90
C GLY A 37 -6.90 -1.03 1.75
N GLY A 38 -6.92 -1.83 2.82
CA GLY A 38 -8.14 -2.21 3.55
C GLY A 38 -8.56 -3.62 3.14
N LEU A 39 -9.84 -3.85 2.86
CA LEU A 39 -10.31 -5.05 2.18
C LEU A 39 -10.15 -4.86 0.67
N GLY A 40 -9.21 -5.55 0.05
CA GLY A 40 -8.89 -5.30 -1.35
C GLY A 40 -7.77 -6.15 -1.91
N MET A 41 -6.96 -5.52 -2.75
CA MET A 41 -5.92 -6.19 -3.53
C MET A 41 -4.60 -5.43 -3.54
N ASN A 42 -3.55 -6.14 -3.91
CA ASN A 42 -2.25 -5.56 -4.23
C ASN A 42 -1.72 -6.12 -5.54
N ALA A 43 -0.86 -5.33 -6.19
CA ALA A 43 -0.09 -5.74 -7.34
C ALA A 43 1.33 -5.21 -7.18
N GLY A 44 2.33 -6.03 -7.51
CA GLY A 44 3.70 -5.66 -7.24
C GLY A 44 4.72 -6.42 -8.05
N VAL A 45 5.96 -6.00 -7.81
CA VAL A 45 7.19 -6.61 -8.31
C VAL A 45 7.81 -7.37 -7.15
N GLN A 46 8.07 -8.65 -7.35
CA GLN A 46 8.55 -9.59 -6.36
C GLN A 46 9.92 -10.13 -6.78
N SER A 47 10.84 -10.17 -5.83
CA SER A 47 12.11 -10.88 -5.90
C SER A 47 12.12 -12.00 -4.85
N ASP A 48 13.26 -12.67 -4.73
CA ASP A 48 13.53 -13.68 -3.70
C ASP A 48 13.36 -13.19 -2.26
N VAL A 49 13.51 -11.88 -2.02
CA VAL A 49 13.54 -11.29 -0.68
C VAL A 49 12.71 -10.03 -0.53
N ASP A 50 12.19 -9.48 -1.64
CA ASP A 50 11.44 -8.23 -1.64
C ASP A 50 10.10 -8.35 -2.36
N ILE A 51 9.10 -7.62 -1.86
CA ILE A 51 7.88 -7.26 -2.61
C ILE A 51 7.74 -5.75 -2.57
N LYS A 52 7.73 -5.10 -3.74
CA LYS A 52 7.36 -3.68 -3.91
C LYS A 52 6.00 -3.63 -4.57
N TYR A 53 5.01 -3.04 -3.92
CA TYR A 53 3.62 -3.15 -4.35
C TYR A 53 2.87 -1.82 -4.32
N VAL A 54 1.79 -1.81 -5.10
CA VAL A 54 0.68 -0.85 -4.99
C VAL A 54 -0.52 -1.59 -4.44
N SER A 55 -1.34 -0.92 -3.64
CA SER A 55 -2.54 -1.50 -3.04
C SER A 55 -3.76 -0.63 -3.23
N ALA A 56 -4.92 -1.28 -3.37
CA ALA A 56 -6.21 -0.63 -3.53
C ALA A 56 -7.31 -1.46 -2.88
N GLY A 57 -8.16 -0.83 -2.07
CA GLY A 57 -9.22 -1.53 -1.36
C GLY A 57 -10.24 -0.60 -0.70
N ILE A 58 -11.11 -1.18 0.10
CA ILE A 58 -12.11 -0.48 0.90
C ILE A 58 -11.59 -0.39 2.34
N LEU A 59 -11.42 0.83 2.85
CA LEU A 59 -11.05 1.08 4.25
C LEU A 59 -12.25 1.05 5.17
N GLN A 60 -13.36 1.65 4.74
CA GLN A 60 -14.56 1.76 5.55
C GLN A 60 -15.82 1.73 4.68
N LEU A 61 -16.80 0.98 5.16
CA LEU A 61 -18.19 1.02 4.70
C LEU A 61 -19.03 1.67 5.80
N SER A 62 -19.74 2.74 5.49
CA SER A 62 -20.68 3.37 6.41
C SER A 62 -21.95 3.77 5.69
N GLY A 63 -23.00 2.97 5.82
CA GLY A 63 -24.31 3.21 5.21
C GLY A 63 -24.20 3.45 3.69
N ASN A 64 -24.27 4.72 3.30
CA ASN A 64 -24.23 5.17 1.90
C ASN A 64 -22.85 5.68 1.43
N SER A 65 -21.85 5.66 2.30
CA SER A 65 -20.49 6.14 2.01
C SER A 65 -19.47 4.99 2.06
N THR A 66 -18.57 4.99 1.08
CA THR A 66 -17.48 4.02 0.96
C THR A 66 -16.18 4.79 0.83
N THR A 67 -15.25 4.54 1.74
CA THR A 67 -13.92 5.14 1.69
C THR A 67 -12.93 4.13 1.13
N TYR A 68 -12.22 4.53 0.07
CA TYR A 68 -11.23 3.70 -0.58
C TYR A 68 -9.83 3.99 -0.04
N GLY A 69 -9.03 2.94 0.14
CA GLY A 69 -7.63 3.03 0.49
C GLY A 69 -6.75 2.78 -0.72
N LEU A 70 -5.80 3.69 -0.96
CA LEU A 70 -4.71 3.51 -1.92
C LEU A 70 -3.39 3.61 -1.18
N GLY A 71 -2.42 2.78 -1.59
CA GLY A 71 -1.10 2.80 -0.97
C GLY A 71 0.00 2.20 -1.83
N LEU A 72 1.22 2.44 -1.37
CA LEU A 72 2.45 1.87 -1.87
C LEU A 72 3.17 1.22 -0.68
N GLY A 73 3.86 0.13 -0.93
CA GLY A 73 4.68 -0.47 0.12
C GLY A 73 5.84 -1.30 -0.40
N TRP A 74 6.72 -1.59 0.54
CA TRP A 74 7.88 -2.45 0.33
C TRP A 74 8.00 -3.38 1.53
N ILE A 75 8.03 -4.68 1.25
CA ILE A 75 8.30 -5.72 2.24
C ILE A 75 9.65 -6.33 1.89
N THR A 76 10.51 -6.49 2.88
CA THR A 76 11.80 -7.17 2.72
C THR A 76 12.03 -8.20 3.81
N THR A 77 12.59 -9.36 3.46
CA THR A 77 13.01 -10.39 4.43
C THR A 77 14.49 -10.32 4.77
N ASP A 78 15.27 -9.46 4.08
CA ASP A 78 16.74 -9.39 4.17
C ASP A 78 17.24 -8.37 5.21
N MET A 79 16.35 -7.62 5.87
CA MET A 79 16.74 -6.58 6.82
C MET A 79 17.36 -7.14 8.11
N PHE A 80 17.14 -8.42 8.41
CA PHE A 80 17.63 -9.11 9.58
C PHE A 80 18.15 -10.48 9.19
N ASP A 81 19.16 -11.00 9.92
CA ASP A 81 19.78 -12.30 9.65
C ASP A 81 18.90 -13.48 10.12
N PHE A 82 17.59 -13.37 9.90
CA PHE A 82 16.69 -14.51 9.94
C PHE A 82 16.98 -15.28 8.66
N GLN A 83 17.60 -16.46 8.76
CA GLN A 83 17.87 -17.35 7.62
C GLN A 83 16.57 -17.94 7.03
N SER A 84 15.56 -17.10 6.75
CA SER A 84 14.18 -17.47 6.44
C SER A 84 13.50 -16.40 5.59
N LYS A 85 13.02 -16.81 4.42
CA LYS A 85 12.17 -15.99 3.52
C LYS A 85 10.75 -15.76 4.05
N LYS A 86 10.44 -16.13 5.29
CA LYS A 86 9.06 -16.07 5.84
C LYS A 86 8.78 -14.80 6.63
N HIS A 87 9.81 -14.12 7.12
CA HIS A 87 9.68 -12.99 8.05
C HIS A 87 10.00 -11.69 7.33
N GLY A 88 8.98 -10.93 6.95
CA GLY A 88 9.12 -9.67 6.22
C GLY A 88 8.88 -8.45 7.10
N ILE A 89 9.71 -7.42 6.94
CA ILE A 89 9.47 -6.09 7.48
C ILE A 89 8.82 -5.24 6.39
N ASN A 90 7.74 -4.55 6.75
CA ASN A 90 6.92 -3.76 5.85
C ASN A 90 7.16 -2.26 6.09
N ILE A 91 7.39 -1.52 5.02
CA ILE A 91 7.28 -0.06 4.97
C ILE A 91 6.10 0.27 4.08
N TYR A 92 5.19 1.09 4.56
CA TYR A 92 3.96 1.46 3.87
C TYR A 92 3.77 2.97 3.84
N VAL A 93 3.29 3.50 2.73
CA VAL A 93 2.80 4.87 2.59
C VAL A 93 1.48 4.87 1.83
N GLY A 94 0.47 5.54 2.34
CA GLY A 94 -0.85 5.48 1.74
C GLY A 94 -1.94 5.85 2.72
N ALA A 95 -3.15 5.37 2.46
CA ALA A 95 -4.27 5.56 3.35
C ALA A 95 -4.05 4.73 4.63
N VAL A 96 -4.06 5.39 5.78
CA VAL A 96 -3.74 4.82 7.10
C VAL A 96 -4.92 4.84 8.07
N GLY A 97 -6.04 5.44 7.67
CA GLY A 97 -7.24 5.55 8.49
C GLY A 97 -8.31 6.36 7.78
N THR A 98 -9.36 6.71 8.52
CA THR A 98 -10.47 7.54 8.05
C THR A 98 -10.82 8.56 9.12
N GLU A 99 -11.15 9.78 8.71
CA GLU A 99 -11.70 10.80 9.60
C GLU A 99 -13.15 11.12 9.26
N ASN A 100 -13.95 11.44 10.29
CA ASN A 100 -15.31 11.92 10.08
C ASN A 100 -15.27 13.29 9.38
N SER A 101 -15.93 13.38 8.24
CA SER A 101 -16.11 14.58 7.44
C SER A 101 -17.60 14.95 7.35
N PHE A 102 -17.91 16.13 6.83
CA PHE A 102 -19.29 16.63 6.72
C PHE A 102 -20.15 15.74 5.80
N ASP A 103 -19.52 15.09 4.81
CA ASP A 103 -20.15 14.23 3.80
C ASP A 103 -19.85 12.72 3.98
N GLY A 104 -19.27 12.31 5.11
CA GLY A 104 -18.96 10.90 5.39
C GLY A 104 -17.58 10.68 6.02
N TYR A 105 -16.75 9.86 5.37
CA TYR A 105 -15.42 9.50 5.85
C TYR A 105 -14.36 9.80 4.79
N ASP A 106 -13.40 10.65 5.13
CA ASP A 106 -12.27 10.97 4.27
C ASP A 106 -11.05 10.13 4.66
N PRO A 107 -10.24 9.66 3.69
CA PRO A 107 -9.05 8.88 3.99
C PRO A 107 -7.96 9.77 4.59
N ILE A 108 -7.39 9.33 5.71
CA ILE A 108 -6.17 9.92 6.28
C ILE A 108 -4.98 9.28 5.58
N TYR A 109 -4.08 10.11 5.04
CA TYR A 109 -2.83 9.64 4.44
C TYR A 109 -1.66 9.76 5.41
N GLY A 110 -0.78 8.78 5.34
CA GLY A 110 0.35 8.67 6.25
C GLY A 110 1.31 7.57 5.85
N GLY A 111 2.07 7.09 6.84
CA GLY A 111 3.01 5.99 6.68
C GLY A 111 2.91 4.98 7.80
N GLY A 112 3.59 3.85 7.61
CA GLY A 112 3.61 2.79 8.59
C GLY A 112 4.82 1.88 8.48
N LEU A 113 5.10 1.24 9.61
CA LEU A 113 6.08 0.17 9.73
C LEU A 113 5.37 -1.07 10.25
N GLY A 114 5.66 -2.21 9.65
CA GLY A 114 4.95 -3.44 9.95
C GLY A 114 5.81 -4.66 9.83
N TYR A 115 5.16 -5.79 10.09
CA TYR A 115 5.73 -7.11 9.97
C TYR A 115 4.70 -8.03 9.30
N SER A 116 5.17 -8.85 8.37
CA SER A 116 4.36 -9.83 7.66
C SER A 116 5.06 -11.19 7.72
N TYR A 117 4.28 -12.24 7.99
CA TYR A 117 4.70 -13.63 7.96
C TYR A 117 4.10 -14.32 6.74
N PHE A 118 4.95 -14.84 5.86
CA PHE A 118 4.58 -15.60 4.67
C PHE A 118 4.73 -17.09 4.94
N PHE A 119 3.65 -17.86 4.88
CA PHE A 119 3.67 -19.27 5.26
C PHE A 119 4.54 -20.12 4.32
N SER A 120 4.51 -19.79 3.03
CA SER A 120 5.26 -20.45 1.96
C SER A 120 6.63 -19.80 1.68
N GLY A 121 6.90 -18.60 2.21
CA GLY A 121 8.00 -17.74 1.79
C GLY A 121 7.51 -16.53 0.99
N ILE A 122 8.25 -15.41 1.04
CA ILE A 122 7.89 -14.16 0.36
C ILE A 122 7.92 -14.27 -1.16
N ASP A 123 8.67 -15.23 -1.70
CA ASP A 123 8.91 -15.51 -3.11
C ASP A 123 7.99 -16.59 -3.70
N GLN A 124 7.01 -17.05 -2.93
CA GLN A 124 6.11 -18.15 -3.29
C GLN A 124 4.65 -17.74 -3.07
N SER A 125 3.75 -18.28 -3.90
CA SER A 125 2.32 -18.12 -3.69
C SER A 125 1.90 -18.74 -2.36
N GLY A 126 1.06 -18.05 -1.60
CA GLY A 126 0.62 -18.55 -0.29
C GLY A 126 -0.06 -17.52 0.58
N PHE A 127 -0.55 -18.01 1.72
CA PHE A 127 -1.13 -17.16 2.75
C PHE A 127 -0.05 -16.32 3.44
N ASN A 128 -0.46 -15.15 3.90
CA ASN A 128 0.32 -14.29 4.79
C ASN A 128 -0.58 -13.68 5.86
N ILE A 129 0.04 -13.36 7.00
CA ILE A 129 -0.56 -12.61 8.10
C ILE A 129 0.43 -11.56 8.60
N GLY A 130 -0.03 -10.50 9.23
CA GLY A 130 0.88 -9.45 9.70
C GLY A 130 0.21 -8.40 10.53
N PHE A 131 0.98 -7.37 10.88
CA PHE A 131 0.47 -6.14 11.45
C PHE A 131 1.28 -4.95 10.94
N THR A 132 0.69 -3.76 10.95
CA THR A 132 1.38 -2.50 10.62
C THR A 132 0.99 -1.45 11.63
N LEU A 133 1.98 -0.81 12.24
CA LEU A 133 1.81 0.40 13.04
C LEU A 133 1.80 1.61 12.12
N LEU A 134 0.86 2.51 12.34
CA LEU A 134 0.53 3.60 11.42
C LEU A 134 0.64 4.94 12.10
N ALA A 135 1.09 5.93 11.34
CA ALA A 135 1.05 7.33 11.71
C ALA A 135 0.61 8.16 10.49
N GLY A 136 -0.40 9.00 10.69
CA GLY A 136 -0.93 9.92 9.69
C GLY A 136 -1.24 11.28 10.29
N LYS A 137 -1.56 12.25 9.43
CA LYS A 137 -2.03 13.57 9.89
C LYS A 137 -3.41 13.82 9.33
N GLY A 138 -4.41 13.77 10.20
CA GLY A 138 -5.77 14.21 9.89
C GLY A 138 -5.92 15.73 10.01
N SER A 139 -7.13 16.20 9.76
CA SER A 139 -7.50 17.62 9.78
C SER A 139 -7.35 18.29 11.15
N LYS A 140 -7.41 17.52 12.26
CA LYS A 140 -7.38 18.04 13.64
C LYS A 140 -6.20 17.58 14.49
N GLU A 141 -5.67 16.37 14.28
CA GLU A 141 -4.57 15.83 15.08
C GLU A 141 -3.75 14.78 14.29
N SER A 142 -2.54 14.47 14.78
CA SER A 142 -1.80 13.28 14.34
C SER A 142 -2.55 12.03 14.77
N ASP A 143 -2.88 11.17 13.82
CA ASP A 143 -3.57 9.91 14.08
C ASP A 143 -2.54 8.76 14.09
N THR A 144 -2.59 7.95 15.13
CA THR A 144 -1.73 6.77 15.27
C THR A 144 -2.60 5.55 15.46
N GLY A 145 -2.34 4.50 14.68
CA GLY A 145 -3.17 3.30 14.66
C GLY A 145 -2.37 2.04 14.41
N ALA A 146 -3.09 0.92 14.35
CA ALA A 146 -2.53 -0.35 13.93
C ALA A 146 -3.54 -1.10 13.05
N PHE A 147 -3.03 -1.77 12.02
CA PHE A 147 -3.81 -2.72 11.22
C PHE A 147 -3.28 -4.12 11.42
N ILE A 148 -4.19 -5.07 11.56
CA ILE A 148 -3.90 -6.49 11.37
C ILE A 148 -4.08 -6.79 9.88
N GLN A 149 -3.24 -7.68 9.38
CA GLN A 149 -3.21 -8.08 7.99
C GLN A 149 -3.45 -9.59 7.88
N ALA A 150 -4.24 -10.00 6.89
CA ALA A 150 -4.33 -11.38 6.42
C ALA A 150 -4.67 -11.40 4.94
N GLY A 151 -4.06 -12.29 4.17
CA GLY A 151 -4.40 -12.46 2.76
C GLY A 151 -3.65 -13.58 2.08
N TYR A 152 -3.83 -13.66 0.77
CA TYR A 152 -3.17 -14.62 -0.10
C TYR A 152 -2.42 -13.88 -1.20
N GLN A 153 -1.17 -14.26 -1.41
CA GLN A 153 -0.31 -13.76 -2.48
C GLN A 153 -0.19 -14.84 -3.56
N PHE A 154 -0.42 -14.46 -4.81
CA PHE A 154 -0.30 -15.28 -6.01
C PHE A 154 1.06 -15.07 -6.66
#